data_AF-A0A7K1JVU9-F1
#
_entry.id   AF-A0A7K1JVU9-F1
#
_cell.length_a   1.000
_cell.length_b   1.000
_cell.length_c   1.000
_cell.angle_alpha   90.00
_cell.angle_beta   90.00
_cell.angle_gamma   90.00
#
_symmetry.space_group_name_H-M   'P 1'
#
loop_
_entity.id
_entity.type
_entity.pdbx_description
1 polymer ?
#
loop_
_entity_poly.entity_id
_entity_poly.type
_entity_poly.pdbx_seq_one_letter_code
_entity_poly.pdbx_strand_id
1 'polypeptide(L)'
;MAIDRDIEKDLDKDSDRDSDQTPTHQKSPWWARQYTFTGTAMGLVFLWLSMTPSLLPRGPLFQALVSGGSGAIGYGLGVLAVWLVRYMRSKDSSPPAPAIAWRVLIVLGVVGTALMIVWFHFWQDRVRDLMGVPRLAFWAHPQTAVMSVVVLFVLVEFGQLIRRLILFLVERLDRVAPKRVSAVVAVTLVVVLAIALINGVVVRFTMRALNNTFSAVNNEEDPDNPPPTTSLRSGGPGSLASWASLGNQGRAFIAGGPTTRELSAFNRAPATEPIRAYAGLESANGIKAAAELAASELEREGGLHRKVVAVATTTGTGWINEAEADALEYMYNGDTAIVSMQYSFLPSWISFLVDKENARQAGQMLFEAVSARVRTMPEGMRPKLVVFGESLGSFGGEAPFLSVNNIVARTDGALFSGPTFNNSMWLEATHNRDDGSPEVLPIYDNGRNVRFASRPEDLSRPADPWARPRIVYLQHASDPIAWWNPDLILSKPDWLREPRGYDVLPSMEWIPFVTFLQVSADMAVAVDVPDGHGHVYVRAVADAWAAILQPPGWTPEKTQRLRSLLRSGE
;
A
#
# COMPACT_ATOMS: atom_id res chain seq x y z
N MET A 1 -48.03 -78.34 70.05
CA MET A 1 -48.04 -77.04 70.75
C MET A 1 -47.80 -76.00 69.67
N ALA A 2 -48.80 -75.24 69.21
CA ALA A 2 -49.69 -74.34 69.97
C ALA A 2 -48.84 -73.25 70.67
N ILE A 3 -49.08 -71.94 70.47
CA ILE A 3 -50.32 -71.27 70.02
C ILE A 3 -49.99 -69.88 69.44
N ASP A 4 -50.76 -69.40 68.44
CA ASP A 4 -51.25 -68.03 68.14
C ASP A 4 -50.32 -66.78 68.28
N ARG A 5 -50.43 -65.63 67.58
CA ARG A 5 -51.32 -64.99 66.57
C ARG A 5 -50.68 -63.63 66.14
N ASP A 6 -51.12 -62.76 65.22
CA ASP A 6 -52.13 -62.69 64.12
C ASP A 6 -51.57 -61.61 63.10
N ILE A 7 -51.83 -61.65 61.78
CA ILE A 7 -52.86 -60.91 60.98
C ILE A 7 -52.77 -59.36 61.12
N GLU A 8 -52.61 -58.51 60.09
CA GLU A 8 -53.06 -58.46 58.67
C GLU A 8 -51.99 -57.71 57.80
N LYS A 9 -51.61 -58.07 56.55
CA LYS A 9 -52.23 -57.89 55.21
C LYS A 9 -52.72 -56.45 54.89
N ASP A 10 -52.54 -55.87 53.69
CA ASP A 10 -52.13 -56.37 52.36
C ASP A 10 -51.58 -55.23 51.43
N LEU A 11 -50.74 -55.58 50.42
CA LEU A 11 -50.49 -54.95 49.09
C LEU A 11 -49.97 -53.47 49.00
N ASP A 12 -48.99 -53.09 48.16
CA ASP A 12 -48.91 -53.37 46.71
C ASP A 12 -47.49 -53.20 46.08
N LYS A 13 -47.16 -54.09 45.12
CA LYS A 13 -46.25 -54.02 43.93
C LYS A 13 -44.78 -53.54 43.93
N ASP A 14 -43.96 -54.48 43.44
CA ASP A 14 -43.00 -54.44 42.31
C ASP A 14 -41.78 -53.50 42.22
N SER A 15 -40.63 -54.14 41.91
CA SER A 15 -39.48 -53.65 41.12
C SER A 15 -38.62 -52.50 41.70
N ASP A 16 -37.31 -52.42 41.52
CA ASP A 16 -36.41 -53.30 40.75
C ASP A 16 -34.99 -53.33 41.36
N ARG A 17 -34.20 -54.34 40.99
CA ARG A 17 -32.74 -54.30 41.13
C ARG A 17 -32.15 -53.90 39.78
N ASP A 18 -31.42 -52.80 39.70
CA ASP A 18 -30.22 -52.81 38.86
C ASP A 18 -29.15 -51.80 39.29
N SER A 19 -27.90 -52.11 38.96
CA SER A 19 -26.72 -51.34 39.36
C SER A 19 -26.39 -50.23 38.36
N ASP A 20 -26.57 -48.97 38.76
CA ASP A 20 -26.27 -47.81 37.92
C ASP A 20 -24.75 -47.54 37.79
N GLN A 21 -24.13 -48.07 36.74
CA GLN A 21 -22.76 -47.70 36.35
C GLN A 21 -22.77 -46.40 35.54
N THR A 22 -22.66 -45.27 36.24
CA THR A 22 -22.58 -43.95 35.60
C THR A 22 -21.31 -43.84 34.73
N PRO A 23 -21.41 -43.51 33.41
CA PRO A 23 -20.23 -43.35 32.56
C PRO A 23 -19.39 -42.14 33.00
N THR A 24 -18.11 -42.38 33.31
CA THR A 24 -17.17 -41.30 33.65
C THR A 24 -16.82 -40.49 32.40
N HIS A 25 -17.56 -39.39 32.20
CA HIS A 25 -17.22 -38.39 31.18
C HIS A 25 -15.84 -37.77 31.45
N GLN A 26 -14.79 -38.33 30.83
CA GLN A 26 -13.48 -37.69 30.78
C GLN A 26 -13.63 -36.28 30.19
N LYS A 27 -13.35 -35.27 31.01
CA LYS A 27 -13.36 -33.87 30.60
C LYS A 27 -12.18 -33.62 29.64
N SER A 28 -12.45 -33.81 28.34
CA SER A 28 -11.57 -33.36 27.25
C SER A 28 -11.03 -31.96 27.56
N PRO A 29 -9.72 -31.70 27.37
CA PRO A 29 -9.12 -30.42 27.71
C PRO A 29 -9.78 -29.28 26.91
N TRP A 30 -9.77 -28.08 27.51
CA TRP A 30 -10.58 -26.94 27.06
C TRP A 30 -10.29 -26.51 25.61
N TRP A 31 -9.02 -26.59 25.19
CA TRP A 31 -8.58 -26.28 23.81
C TRP A 31 -9.18 -27.24 22.78
N ALA A 32 -9.36 -28.52 23.12
CA ALA A 32 -9.87 -29.53 22.19
C ALA A 32 -11.39 -29.41 21.92
N ARG A 33 -12.11 -28.55 22.64
CA ARG A 33 -13.57 -28.34 22.48
C ARG A 33 -13.96 -27.17 21.58
N GLN A 34 -13.00 -26.34 21.14
CA GLN A 34 -13.30 -25.06 20.48
C GLN A 34 -12.96 -25.04 18.97
N TYR A 35 -12.04 -25.88 18.52
CA TYR A 35 -11.59 -25.92 17.12
C TYR A 35 -12.31 -26.99 16.30
N THR A 36 -12.82 -26.60 15.11
CA THR A 36 -13.50 -27.53 14.19
C THR A 36 -12.50 -28.21 13.26
N PHE A 37 -12.66 -29.51 12.99
CA PHE A 37 -11.75 -30.26 12.12
C PHE A 37 -11.58 -29.62 10.73
N THR A 38 -12.68 -29.29 10.05
CA THR A 38 -12.64 -28.66 8.72
C THR A 38 -12.01 -27.27 8.76
N GLY A 39 -12.30 -26.48 9.79
CA GLY A 39 -11.63 -25.20 10.01
C GLY A 39 -10.12 -25.38 10.20
N THR A 40 -9.68 -26.28 11.08
CA THR A 40 -8.25 -26.54 11.31
C THR A 40 -7.56 -27.05 10.04
N ALA A 41 -8.19 -27.94 9.27
CA ALA A 41 -7.64 -28.44 8.00
C ALA A 41 -7.52 -27.33 6.94
N MET A 42 -8.53 -26.48 6.76
CA MET A 42 -8.47 -25.38 5.80
C MET A 42 -7.52 -24.26 6.25
N GLY A 43 -7.47 -23.95 7.54
CA GLY A 43 -6.52 -22.99 8.10
C GLY A 43 -5.06 -23.44 7.92
N LEU A 44 -4.77 -24.73 8.08
CA LEU A 44 -3.46 -25.32 7.79
C LEU A 44 -3.09 -25.19 6.30
N VAL A 45 -4.03 -25.48 5.39
CA VAL A 45 -3.80 -25.31 3.94
C VAL A 45 -3.52 -23.84 3.61
N PHE A 46 -4.28 -22.89 4.16
CA PHE A 46 -4.04 -21.47 3.94
C PHE A 46 -2.71 -20.98 4.53
N LEU A 47 -2.28 -21.54 5.66
CA LEU A 47 -0.96 -21.28 6.25
C LEU A 47 0.18 -21.78 5.34
N TRP A 48 0.00 -22.91 4.65
CA TRP A 48 0.94 -23.36 3.62
C TRP A 48 0.90 -22.45 2.39
N LEU A 49 -0.29 -22.08 1.91
CA LEU A 49 -0.44 -21.18 0.77
C LEU A 49 0.16 -19.79 1.02
N SER A 50 0.15 -19.28 2.26
CA SER A 50 0.81 -18.00 2.59
C SER A 50 2.34 -18.01 2.53
N MET A 51 2.94 -19.20 2.49
CA MET A 51 4.39 -19.42 2.40
C MET A 51 4.90 -19.50 0.95
N THR A 52 4.03 -19.31 -0.05
CA THR A 52 4.45 -19.09 -1.44
C THR A 52 5.17 -17.74 -1.62
N PRO A 53 5.95 -17.56 -2.69
CA PRO A 53 6.60 -16.28 -2.98
C PRO A 53 5.57 -15.18 -3.28
N SER A 54 5.96 -13.94 -2.97
CA SER A 54 5.23 -12.71 -3.26
C SER A 54 6.13 -11.76 -4.07
N LEU A 55 5.77 -10.48 -4.16
CA LEU A 55 6.57 -9.46 -4.82
C LEU A 55 7.89 -9.23 -4.09
N LEU A 56 7.84 -8.98 -2.77
CA LEU A 56 8.98 -8.50 -1.98
C LEU A 56 9.51 -9.51 -0.95
N PRO A 57 10.80 -9.44 -0.58
CA PRO A 57 11.39 -10.21 0.52
C PRO A 57 10.89 -9.68 1.88
N ARG A 58 10.14 -10.51 2.62
CA ARG A 58 9.56 -10.10 3.92
C ARG A 58 10.46 -10.48 5.12
N GLY A 59 10.41 -9.65 6.16
CA GLY A 59 10.91 -9.99 7.51
C GLY A 59 9.95 -10.87 8.32
N PRO A 60 10.36 -11.38 9.50
CA PRO A 60 9.56 -12.32 10.30
C PRO A 60 8.17 -11.80 10.69
N LEU A 61 8.07 -10.52 11.04
CA LEU A 61 6.83 -9.87 11.47
C LEU A 61 5.77 -9.90 10.35
N PHE A 62 6.12 -9.38 9.17
CA PHE A 62 5.19 -9.30 8.06
C PHE A 62 4.79 -10.68 7.53
N GLN A 63 5.74 -11.62 7.41
CA GLN A 63 5.39 -13.00 7.05
C GLN A 63 4.49 -13.66 8.10
N ALA A 64 4.68 -13.39 9.39
CA ALA A 64 3.81 -13.92 10.44
C ALA A 64 2.39 -13.34 10.42
N LEU A 65 2.24 -12.06 10.09
CA LEU A 65 0.93 -11.43 9.87
C LEU A 65 0.20 -12.07 8.67
N VAL A 66 0.90 -12.26 7.55
CA VAL A 66 0.36 -12.92 6.35
C VAL A 66 -0.04 -14.36 6.64
N SER A 67 0.83 -15.14 7.30
CA SER A 67 0.57 -16.56 7.59
C SER A 67 -0.53 -16.76 8.64
N GLY A 68 -0.52 -15.97 9.71
CA GLY A 68 -1.56 -16.02 10.74
C GLY A 68 -2.92 -15.54 10.22
N GLY A 69 -2.93 -14.45 9.44
CA GLY A 69 -4.12 -13.93 8.78
C GLY A 69 -4.71 -14.91 7.76
N SER A 70 -3.87 -15.47 6.89
CA SER A 70 -4.30 -16.48 5.90
C SER A 70 -4.88 -17.71 6.59
N GLY A 71 -4.19 -18.24 7.61
CA GLY A 71 -4.70 -19.38 8.38
C GLY A 71 -6.02 -19.09 9.10
N ALA A 72 -6.24 -17.86 9.58
CA ALA A 72 -7.49 -17.45 10.20
C ALA A 72 -8.64 -17.34 9.18
N ILE A 73 -8.37 -16.83 7.97
CA ILE A 73 -9.32 -16.83 6.85
C ILE A 73 -9.67 -18.27 6.45
N GLY A 74 -8.67 -19.14 6.24
CA GLY A 74 -8.88 -20.56 5.93
C GLY A 74 -9.71 -21.27 7.00
N TYR A 75 -9.45 -21.00 8.28
CA TYR A 75 -10.24 -21.51 9.39
C TYR A 75 -11.69 -21.02 9.33
N GLY A 76 -11.90 -19.72 9.11
CA GLY A 76 -13.23 -19.12 8.96
C GLY A 76 -14.01 -19.71 7.80
N LEU A 77 -13.38 -19.89 6.63
CA LEU A 77 -13.96 -20.53 5.46
C LEU A 77 -14.34 -21.99 5.72
N GLY A 78 -13.50 -22.75 6.44
CA GLY A 78 -13.81 -24.13 6.83
C GLY A 78 -14.98 -24.24 7.81
N VAL A 79 -15.11 -23.30 8.75
CA VAL A 79 -16.29 -23.20 9.63
C VAL A 79 -17.54 -22.82 8.84
N LEU A 80 -17.43 -21.86 7.90
CA LEU A 80 -18.52 -21.41 7.03
C LEU A 80 -19.01 -22.54 6.12
N ALA A 81 -18.10 -23.32 5.53
CA ALA A 81 -18.45 -24.48 4.70
C ALA A 81 -19.23 -25.54 5.50
N VAL A 82 -18.81 -25.86 6.72
CA VAL A 82 -19.53 -26.78 7.61
C VAL A 82 -20.92 -26.22 7.98
N TRP A 83 -21.01 -24.92 8.26
CA TRP A 83 -22.29 -24.26 8.53
C TRP A 83 -23.23 -24.30 7.32
N LEU A 84 -22.72 -24.02 6.11
CA LEU A 84 -23.51 -24.04 4.88
C LEU A 84 -24.03 -25.45 4.57
N VAL A 85 -23.18 -26.47 4.70
CA VAL A 85 -23.60 -27.88 4.52
C VAL A 85 -24.65 -28.30 5.56
N ARG A 86 -24.54 -27.82 6.82
CA ARG A 86 -25.58 -28.03 7.85
C ARG A 86 -26.90 -27.37 7.46
N TYR A 87 -26.84 -26.11 7.03
CA TYR A 87 -27.99 -25.32 6.60
C TYR A 87 -28.72 -25.98 5.42
N MET A 88 -27.99 -26.32 4.35
CA MET A 88 -28.55 -26.99 3.16
C MET A 88 -29.15 -28.37 3.47
N ARG A 89 -28.66 -29.06 4.50
CA ARG A 89 -29.18 -30.38 4.93
C ARG A 89 -30.22 -30.29 6.04
N SER A 90 -30.62 -29.09 6.47
CA SER A 90 -31.50 -28.86 7.62
C SER A 90 -31.08 -29.64 8.88
N LYS A 91 -29.77 -29.65 9.19
CA LYS A 91 -29.20 -30.33 10.37
C LYS A 91 -28.56 -29.35 11.34
N ASP A 92 -28.99 -29.37 12.59
CA ASP A 92 -28.44 -28.50 13.65
C ASP A 92 -26.99 -28.86 14.04
N SER A 93 -26.60 -30.12 13.85
CA SER A 93 -25.27 -30.63 14.21
C SER A 93 -24.64 -31.50 13.10
N SER A 94 -23.34 -31.76 13.24
CA SER A 94 -22.61 -32.77 12.47
C SER A 94 -21.90 -33.71 13.43
N PRO A 95 -21.72 -35.00 13.09
CA PRO A 95 -20.92 -35.90 13.90
C PRO A 95 -19.49 -35.34 14.06
N PRO A 96 -18.84 -35.55 15.21
CA PRO A 96 -17.45 -35.17 15.40
C PRO A 96 -16.55 -35.96 14.44
N ALA A 97 -15.46 -35.34 13.96
CA ALA A 97 -14.47 -36.05 13.16
C ALA A 97 -13.85 -37.19 13.98
N PRO A 98 -13.69 -38.39 13.42
CA PRO A 98 -13.16 -39.54 14.15
C PRO A 98 -11.70 -39.30 14.56
N ALA A 99 -11.27 -39.89 15.68
CA ALA A 99 -9.91 -39.68 16.20
C ALA A 99 -8.80 -40.03 15.18
N ILE A 100 -9.05 -40.97 14.26
CA ILE A 100 -8.12 -41.30 13.19
C ILE A 100 -7.94 -40.14 12.18
N ALA A 101 -9.01 -39.39 11.87
CA ALA A 101 -8.92 -38.21 11.00
C ALA A 101 -8.07 -37.10 11.64
N TRP A 102 -8.22 -36.89 12.95
CA TRP A 102 -7.34 -35.97 13.70
C TRP A 102 -5.88 -36.43 13.70
N ARG A 103 -5.60 -37.72 13.89
CA ARG A 103 -4.23 -38.26 13.81
C ARG A 103 -3.63 -38.06 12.42
N VAL A 104 -4.40 -38.35 11.36
CA VAL A 104 -3.99 -38.11 9.97
C VAL A 104 -3.72 -36.62 9.72
N LEU A 105 -4.60 -35.72 10.18
CA LEU A 105 -4.40 -34.27 10.05
C LEU A 105 -3.16 -33.78 10.81
N ILE A 106 -2.86 -34.34 11.99
CA ILE A 106 -1.64 -34.01 12.74
C ILE A 106 -0.39 -34.50 11.98
N VAL A 107 -0.38 -35.73 11.48
CA VAL A 107 0.76 -36.29 10.73
C VAL A 107 1.00 -35.51 9.43
N LEU A 108 -0.05 -35.29 8.63
CA LEU A 108 0.02 -34.46 7.42
C LEU A 108 0.38 -33.01 7.75
N GLY A 109 -0.09 -32.48 8.89
CA GLY A 109 0.23 -31.16 9.39
C GLY A 109 1.71 -30.99 9.69
N VAL A 110 2.31 -31.92 10.43
CA VAL A 110 3.75 -31.89 10.76
C VAL A 110 4.59 -32.07 9.49
N VAL A 111 4.32 -33.09 8.68
CA VAL A 111 5.09 -33.39 7.46
C VAL A 111 4.96 -32.26 6.45
N GLY A 112 3.74 -31.82 6.14
CA GLY A 112 3.47 -30.74 5.20
C GLY A 112 4.05 -29.40 5.65
N THR A 113 4.01 -29.07 6.96
CA THR A 113 4.62 -27.84 7.47
C THR A 113 6.15 -27.90 7.40
N ALA A 114 6.77 -29.03 7.75
CA ALA A 114 8.22 -29.19 7.63
C ALA A 114 8.69 -29.03 6.18
N LEU A 115 7.97 -29.65 5.24
CA LEU A 115 8.17 -29.48 3.80
C LEU A 115 8.00 -28.02 3.36
N MET A 116 6.90 -27.36 3.76
CA MET A 116 6.63 -25.97 3.38
C MET A 116 7.64 -24.98 3.97
N ILE A 117 8.23 -25.24 5.14
CA ILE A 117 9.35 -24.45 5.68
C ILE A 117 10.58 -24.55 4.76
N VAL A 118 10.89 -25.74 4.23
CA VAL A 118 12.00 -25.93 3.28
C VAL A 118 11.72 -25.21 1.97
N TRP A 119 10.51 -25.34 1.40
CA TRP A 119 10.13 -24.60 0.19
C TRP A 119 10.12 -23.08 0.39
N PHE A 120 9.60 -22.60 1.52
CA PHE A 120 9.66 -21.19 1.90
C PHE A 120 11.08 -20.66 1.98
N HIS A 121 12.00 -21.40 2.60
CA HIS A 121 13.41 -21.03 2.64
C HIS A 121 13.99 -20.86 1.23
N PHE A 122 13.77 -21.83 0.33
CA PHE A 122 14.22 -21.70 -1.07
C PHE A 122 13.59 -20.53 -1.82
N TRP A 123 12.30 -20.25 -1.63
CA TRP A 123 11.66 -19.09 -2.27
C TRP A 123 12.13 -17.75 -1.69
N GLN A 124 12.34 -17.68 -0.37
CA GLN A 124 12.88 -16.48 0.29
C GLN A 124 14.32 -16.20 -0.10
N ASP A 125 15.17 -17.22 -0.25
CA ASP A 125 16.52 -17.05 -0.79
C ASP A 125 16.46 -16.58 -2.25
N ARG A 126 15.61 -17.18 -3.09
CA ARG A 126 15.49 -16.79 -4.51
C ARG A 126 15.00 -15.36 -4.74
N VAL A 127 14.02 -14.86 -3.98
CA VAL A 127 13.56 -13.46 -4.12
C VAL A 127 14.59 -12.47 -3.60
N ARG A 128 15.35 -12.85 -2.56
CA ARG A 128 16.42 -12.02 -2.00
C ARG A 128 17.64 -11.95 -2.90
N ASP A 129 18.06 -13.08 -3.45
CA ASP A 129 19.12 -13.15 -4.45
C ASP A 129 18.74 -12.37 -5.73
N LEU A 130 17.46 -12.41 -6.14
CA LEU A 130 16.94 -11.65 -7.28
C LEU A 130 17.07 -10.13 -7.07
N MET A 131 16.80 -9.64 -5.86
CA MET A 131 16.86 -8.23 -5.50
C MET A 131 18.22 -7.80 -4.90
N GLY A 132 19.20 -8.70 -4.82
CA GLY A 132 20.52 -8.41 -4.26
C GLY A 132 20.55 -8.09 -2.76
N VAL A 133 19.56 -8.53 -1.98
CA VAL A 133 19.46 -8.25 -0.53
C VAL A 133 19.92 -9.43 0.36
N PRO A 134 20.33 -9.21 1.62
CA PRO A 134 20.79 -10.29 2.50
C PRO A 134 19.73 -11.36 2.79
N ARG A 135 20.13 -12.63 2.70
CA ARG A 135 19.34 -13.82 3.05
C ARG A 135 18.87 -13.81 4.51
N LEU A 136 17.78 -14.53 4.78
CA LEU A 136 17.24 -14.62 6.14
C LEU A 136 18.23 -15.32 7.09
N ALA A 137 18.49 -14.68 8.24
CA ALA A 137 19.20 -15.33 9.33
C ALA A 137 18.40 -16.54 9.85
N PHE A 138 19.08 -17.60 10.28
CA PHE A 138 18.44 -18.84 10.76
C PHE A 138 17.29 -18.60 11.76
N TRP A 139 17.49 -17.69 12.73
CA TRP A 139 16.50 -17.36 13.76
C TRP A 139 15.22 -16.69 13.25
N ALA A 140 15.23 -16.10 12.04
CA ALA A 140 14.05 -15.53 11.41
C ALA A 140 12.95 -16.59 11.18
N HIS A 141 13.33 -17.83 10.84
CA HIS A 141 12.39 -18.91 10.56
C HIS A 141 11.56 -19.34 11.81
N PRO A 142 12.16 -19.73 12.96
CA PRO A 142 11.39 -20.06 14.16
C PRO A 142 10.65 -18.85 14.74
N GLN A 143 11.21 -17.63 14.65
CA GLN A 143 10.48 -16.41 15.02
C GLN A 143 9.18 -16.25 14.20
N THR A 144 9.28 -16.36 12.87
CA THR A 144 8.13 -16.32 11.96
C THR A 144 7.09 -17.37 12.34
N ALA A 145 7.51 -18.62 12.61
CA ALA A 145 6.61 -19.70 12.96
C ALA A 145 5.84 -19.44 14.26
N VAL A 146 6.54 -19.03 15.34
CA VAL A 146 5.92 -18.70 16.63
C VAL A 146 4.95 -17.53 16.49
N MET A 147 5.38 -16.44 15.83
CA MET A 147 4.54 -15.26 15.62
C MET A 147 3.30 -15.58 14.75
N SER A 148 3.44 -16.44 13.73
CA SER A 148 2.32 -16.88 12.89
C SER A 148 1.25 -17.58 13.72
N VAL A 149 1.65 -18.45 14.64
CA VAL A 149 0.75 -19.18 15.55
C VAL A 149 0.06 -18.22 16.53
N VAL A 150 0.78 -17.22 17.05
CA VAL A 150 0.19 -16.18 17.93
C VAL A 150 -0.85 -15.36 17.17
N VAL A 151 -0.52 -14.85 15.98
CA VAL A 151 -1.47 -14.07 15.15
C VAL A 151 -2.69 -14.91 14.78
N LEU A 152 -2.50 -16.15 14.34
CA LEU A 152 -3.58 -17.10 14.03
C LEU A 152 -4.50 -17.30 15.23
N PHE A 153 -3.94 -17.58 16.41
CA PHE A 153 -4.69 -17.83 17.63
C PHE A 153 -5.50 -16.60 18.05
N VAL A 154 -4.87 -15.41 18.06
CA VAL A 154 -5.53 -14.14 18.40
C VAL A 154 -6.70 -13.85 17.46
N LEU A 155 -6.51 -14.00 16.14
CA LEU A 155 -7.57 -13.76 15.15
C LEU A 155 -8.72 -14.77 15.27
N VAL A 156 -8.42 -16.06 15.50
CA VAL A 156 -9.46 -17.09 15.65
C VAL A 156 -10.22 -16.95 16.97
N GLU A 157 -9.55 -16.65 18.08
CA GLU A 157 -10.24 -16.34 19.35
C GLU A 157 -11.08 -15.07 19.25
N PHE A 158 -10.59 -14.02 18.58
CA PHE A 158 -11.39 -12.82 18.30
C PHE A 158 -12.65 -13.14 17.47
N GLY A 159 -12.52 -13.96 16.42
CA GLY A 159 -13.66 -14.46 15.65
C GLY A 159 -14.63 -15.31 16.50
N GLN A 160 -14.12 -16.12 17.44
CA GLN A 160 -14.95 -16.85 18.40
C GLN A 160 -15.69 -15.90 19.36
N LEU A 161 -15.05 -14.84 19.84
CA LEU A 161 -15.69 -13.83 20.70
C LEU A 161 -16.83 -13.11 19.96
N ILE A 162 -16.61 -12.71 18.70
CA ILE A 162 -17.67 -12.16 17.83
C ILE A 162 -18.82 -13.17 17.68
N ARG A 163 -18.53 -14.45 17.43
CA ARG A 163 -19.55 -15.50 17.36
C ARG A 163 -20.34 -15.65 18.67
N ARG A 164 -19.67 -15.60 19.83
CA ARG A 164 -20.32 -15.65 21.15
C ARG A 164 -21.22 -14.44 21.36
N LEU A 165 -20.79 -13.24 20.95
CA LEU A 165 -21.59 -12.01 20.98
C LEU A 165 -22.84 -12.12 20.08
N ILE A 166 -22.70 -12.59 18.83
CA ILE A 166 -23.84 -12.80 17.92
C ILE A 166 -24.84 -13.78 18.54
N LEU A 167 -24.39 -14.93 19.04
CA LEU A 167 -25.29 -15.92 19.66
C LEU A 167 -26.00 -15.35 20.89
N PHE A 168 -25.31 -14.61 21.76
CA PHE A 168 -25.91 -13.92 22.89
C PHE A 168 -26.99 -12.91 22.44
N LEU A 169 -26.74 -12.13 21.39
CA LEU A 169 -27.72 -11.19 20.84
C LEU A 169 -28.94 -11.92 20.25
N VAL A 170 -28.74 -13.05 19.56
CA VAL A 170 -29.83 -13.91 19.06
C VAL A 170 -30.68 -14.44 20.22
N GLU A 171 -30.07 -15.00 21.27
CA GLU A 171 -30.79 -15.51 22.46
C GLU A 171 -31.60 -14.42 23.20
N ARG A 172 -31.20 -13.15 23.07
CA ARG A 172 -31.94 -12.00 23.64
C ARG A 172 -33.08 -11.55 22.72
N LEU A 173 -32.86 -11.54 21.40
CA LEU A 173 -33.87 -11.18 20.40
C LEU A 173 -34.95 -12.27 20.23
N ASP A 174 -34.60 -13.55 20.42
CA ASP A 174 -35.50 -14.72 20.39
C ASP A 174 -36.64 -14.65 21.42
N ARG A 175 -36.53 -13.76 22.40
CA ARG A 175 -37.60 -13.47 23.38
C ARG A 175 -38.74 -12.61 22.81
N VAL A 176 -38.51 -11.97 21.66
CA VAL A 176 -39.41 -10.97 21.06
C VAL A 176 -39.66 -11.23 19.56
N ALA A 177 -38.73 -11.89 18.87
CA ALA A 177 -38.79 -12.16 17.43
C ALA A 177 -38.53 -13.65 17.08
N PRO A 178 -38.99 -14.14 15.91
CA PRO A 178 -38.68 -15.49 15.46
C PRO A 178 -37.19 -15.69 15.18
N LYS A 179 -36.64 -16.87 15.51
CA LYS A 179 -35.21 -17.22 15.43
C LYS A 179 -34.45 -16.76 14.18
N ARG A 180 -35.08 -16.86 13.00
CA ARG A 180 -34.47 -16.44 11.73
C ARG A 180 -34.34 -14.92 11.62
N VAL A 181 -35.32 -14.17 12.13
CA VAL A 181 -35.30 -12.71 12.20
C VAL A 181 -34.26 -12.24 13.22
N SER A 182 -34.25 -12.85 14.41
CA SER A 182 -33.22 -12.59 15.44
C SER A 182 -31.80 -12.77 14.92
N ALA A 183 -31.54 -13.86 14.16
CA ALA A 183 -30.23 -14.13 13.56
C ALA A 183 -29.82 -13.05 12.55
N VAL A 184 -30.70 -12.65 11.64
CA VAL A 184 -30.43 -11.58 10.67
C VAL A 184 -30.18 -10.26 11.40
N VAL A 185 -31.06 -9.87 12.34
CA VAL A 185 -30.93 -8.62 13.10
C VAL A 185 -29.66 -8.58 13.94
N ALA A 186 -29.29 -9.68 14.63
CA ALA A 186 -28.05 -9.75 15.42
C ALA A 186 -26.80 -9.61 14.54
N VAL A 187 -26.76 -10.31 13.40
CA VAL A 187 -25.63 -10.19 12.45
C VAL A 187 -25.57 -8.77 11.87
N THR A 188 -26.69 -8.21 11.41
CA THR A 188 -26.76 -6.84 10.91
C THR A 188 -26.31 -5.84 11.97
N LEU A 189 -26.75 -5.98 13.22
CA LEU A 189 -26.36 -5.09 14.32
C LEU A 189 -24.86 -5.16 14.59
N VAL A 190 -24.27 -6.36 14.62
CA VAL A 190 -22.81 -6.54 14.82
C VAL A 190 -22.01 -5.99 13.64
N VAL A 191 -22.48 -6.18 12.39
CA VAL A 191 -21.83 -5.61 11.20
C VAL A 191 -21.91 -4.09 11.18
N VAL A 192 -23.10 -3.52 11.43
CA VAL A 192 -23.30 -2.06 11.52
C VAL A 192 -22.49 -1.47 12.67
N LEU A 193 -22.44 -2.12 13.84
CA LEU A 193 -21.63 -1.68 14.97
C LEU A 193 -20.14 -1.78 14.66
N ALA A 194 -19.67 -2.83 13.96
CA ALA A 194 -18.29 -2.95 13.54
C ALA A 194 -17.91 -1.84 12.55
N ILE A 195 -18.73 -1.57 11.53
CA ILE A 195 -18.52 -0.48 10.56
C ILE A 195 -18.55 0.88 11.28
N ALA A 196 -19.50 1.11 12.19
CA ALA A 196 -19.61 2.35 12.96
C ALA A 196 -18.46 2.52 13.97
N LEU A 197 -17.94 1.44 14.55
CA LEU A 197 -16.77 1.47 15.42
C LEU A 197 -15.49 1.76 14.62
N ILE A 198 -15.32 1.11 13.47
CA ILE A 198 -14.21 1.35 12.54
C ILE A 198 -14.24 2.81 12.08
N ASN A 199 -15.31 3.26 11.43
CA ASN A 199 -15.41 4.62 10.88
C ASN A 199 -15.49 5.70 11.97
N GLY A 200 -16.09 5.38 13.12
CA GLY A 200 -16.48 6.37 14.12
C GLY A 200 -15.57 6.46 15.35
N VAL A 201 -14.92 5.37 15.76
CA VAL A 201 -14.01 5.36 16.90
C VAL A 201 -12.59 5.11 16.43
N VAL A 202 -12.33 4.02 15.70
CA VAL A 202 -10.98 3.68 15.24
C VAL A 202 -10.43 4.77 14.32
N VAL A 203 -11.10 5.09 13.21
CA VAL A 203 -10.63 6.15 12.29
C VAL A 203 -10.52 7.49 13.01
N ARG A 204 -11.53 7.97 13.73
CA ARG A 204 -11.45 9.31 14.36
C ARG A 204 -10.47 9.40 15.53
N PHE A 205 -10.25 8.33 16.30
CA PHE A 205 -9.28 8.32 17.39
C PHE A 205 -7.86 8.11 16.85
N THR A 206 -7.65 7.13 15.96
CA THR A 206 -6.37 6.89 15.31
C THR A 206 -5.94 8.11 14.50
N MET A 207 -6.80 8.72 13.68
CA MET A 207 -6.43 9.92 12.92
C MET A 207 -6.12 11.13 13.84
N ARG A 208 -6.75 11.26 15.02
CA ARG A 208 -6.35 12.29 16.00
C ARG A 208 -5.01 11.99 16.64
N ALA A 209 -4.73 10.73 16.99
CA ALA A 209 -3.44 10.33 17.56
C ALA A 209 -2.32 10.49 16.53
N LEU A 210 -2.51 9.97 15.31
CA LEU A 210 -1.59 10.11 14.19
C LEU A 210 -1.38 11.59 13.83
N ASN A 211 -2.43 12.39 13.70
CA ASN A 211 -2.27 13.82 13.43
C ASN A 211 -1.45 14.52 14.53
N ASN A 212 -1.70 14.25 15.81
CA ASN A 212 -0.93 14.88 16.89
C ASN A 212 0.55 14.44 16.91
N THR A 213 0.84 13.17 16.59
CA THR A 213 2.22 12.66 16.53
C THR A 213 2.95 13.14 15.28
N PHE A 214 2.32 13.11 14.11
CA PHE A 214 2.95 13.57 12.87
C PHE A 214 2.96 15.10 12.74
N SER A 215 2.02 15.83 13.36
CA SER A 215 2.14 17.30 13.47
C SER A 215 3.30 17.67 14.38
N ALA A 216 3.59 16.89 15.43
CA ALA A 216 4.78 17.12 16.25
C ALA A 216 6.07 16.93 15.43
N VAL A 217 6.20 15.85 14.66
CA VAL A 217 7.33 15.63 13.74
C VAL A 217 7.37 16.66 12.59
N ASN A 218 6.23 17.16 12.12
CA ASN A 218 6.17 18.20 11.10
C ASN A 218 6.60 19.57 11.63
N ASN A 219 6.27 19.85 12.88
CA ASN A 219 6.55 21.14 13.52
C ASN A 219 7.86 21.09 14.34
N GLU A 220 8.60 19.97 14.27
CA GLU A 220 9.95 19.83 14.79
C GLU A 220 10.91 20.69 13.95
N GLU A 221 11.54 21.66 14.61
CA GLU A 221 12.57 22.53 14.01
C GLU A 221 13.94 21.93 14.31
N ASP A 222 14.64 21.50 13.26
CA ASP A 222 16.03 21.03 13.36
C ASP A 222 16.98 22.24 13.41
N PRO A 223 17.78 22.41 14.48
CA PRO A 223 18.78 23.48 14.58
C PRO A 223 19.84 23.45 13.47
N ASP A 224 20.13 22.27 12.90
CA ASP A 224 21.08 22.09 11.80
C ASP A 224 20.45 22.40 10.43
N ASN A 225 19.15 22.72 10.37
CA ASN A 225 18.42 23.14 9.17
C ASN A 225 17.84 24.59 9.27
N PRO A 226 18.71 25.63 9.28
CA PRO A 226 18.30 27.02 9.40
C PRO A 226 17.60 27.57 8.13
N PRO A 227 16.84 28.68 8.26
CA PRO A 227 16.20 29.33 7.11
C PRO A 227 17.18 29.70 5.99
N PRO A 228 16.78 29.58 4.70
CA PRO A 228 17.60 30.02 3.57
C PRO A 228 17.98 31.49 3.67
N THR A 229 19.23 31.83 3.33
CA THR A 229 19.70 33.23 3.25
C THR A 229 19.43 33.86 1.88
N THR A 230 19.02 33.06 0.90
CA THR A 230 18.66 33.47 -0.47
C THR A 230 17.19 33.85 -0.57
N SER A 231 16.87 34.85 -1.39
CA SER A 231 15.47 35.24 -1.69
C SER A 231 14.81 34.35 -2.75
N LEU A 232 15.54 33.38 -3.32
CA LEU A 232 15.11 32.44 -4.37
C LEU A 232 14.49 31.14 -3.84
N ARG A 233 14.28 31.04 -2.52
CA ARG A 233 13.74 29.87 -1.82
C ARG A 233 12.77 30.30 -0.73
N SER A 234 11.68 29.53 -0.58
CA SER A 234 10.61 29.87 0.36
C SER A 234 11.08 29.82 1.82
N GLY A 235 10.52 30.66 2.68
CA GLY A 235 11.02 30.88 4.05
C GLY A 235 12.30 31.71 4.16
N GLY A 236 12.95 32.07 3.03
CA GLY A 236 14.06 33.02 2.97
C GLY A 236 13.63 34.50 2.97
N PRO A 237 14.57 35.45 2.82
CA PRO A 237 14.29 36.89 2.85
C PRO A 237 13.23 37.32 1.82
N GLY A 238 12.14 37.89 2.33
CA GLY A 238 11.02 38.40 1.53
C GLY A 238 9.94 37.37 1.18
N SER A 239 10.06 36.12 1.66
CA SER A 239 9.04 35.08 1.45
C SER A 239 7.70 35.42 2.11
N LEU A 240 6.62 35.08 1.42
CA LEU A 240 5.23 35.16 1.91
C LEU A 240 4.91 34.06 2.95
N ALA A 241 5.71 32.99 3.01
CA ALA A 241 5.61 31.92 4.00
C ALA A 241 6.79 31.98 4.99
N SER A 242 6.56 31.66 6.27
CA SER A 242 7.64 31.53 7.26
C SER A 242 8.30 30.15 7.17
N TRP A 243 9.60 30.06 7.50
CA TRP A 243 10.34 28.79 7.57
C TRP A 243 9.65 27.71 8.43
N ALA A 244 9.11 28.12 9.58
CA ALA A 244 8.35 27.25 10.48
C ALA A 244 7.10 26.66 9.80
N SER A 245 6.35 27.48 9.04
CA SER A 245 5.06 27.08 8.45
C SER A 245 5.18 26.14 7.23
N LEU A 246 6.39 25.96 6.68
CA LEU A 246 6.64 25.01 5.58
C LEU A 246 6.48 23.54 6.02
N GLY A 247 6.54 23.26 7.32
CA GLY A 247 6.61 21.90 7.86
C GLY A 247 7.96 21.21 7.58
N ASN A 248 8.20 20.08 8.25
CA ASN A 248 9.50 19.39 8.21
C ASN A 248 9.90 18.97 6.78
N GLN A 249 9.00 18.33 6.05
CA GLN A 249 9.26 17.91 4.66
C GLN A 249 9.44 19.09 3.70
N GLY A 250 8.70 20.19 3.90
CA GLY A 250 8.90 21.43 3.16
C GLY A 250 10.27 22.05 3.43
N ARG A 251 10.69 22.13 4.71
CA ARG A 251 12.02 22.60 5.10
C ARG A 251 13.14 21.73 4.52
N ALA A 252 12.99 20.40 4.56
CA ALA A 252 13.95 19.48 3.95
C ALA A 252 14.11 19.74 2.45
N PHE A 253 13.00 19.74 1.69
CA PHE A 253 13.02 19.99 0.25
C PHE A 253 13.58 21.36 -0.13
N ILE A 254 13.27 22.40 0.64
CA ILE A 254 13.79 23.76 0.41
C ILE A 254 15.27 23.88 0.78
N ALA A 255 15.75 23.19 1.81
CA ALA A 255 17.17 23.22 2.19
C ALA A 255 18.05 22.38 1.23
N GLY A 256 17.50 21.29 0.71
CA GLY A 256 18.20 20.33 -0.14
C GLY A 256 18.53 20.79 -1.56
N GLY A 257 18.90 19.80 -2.38
CA GLY A 257 19.25 19.96 -3.79
C GLY A 257 20.69 20.39 -4.07
N PRO A 258 21.16 20.22 -5.33
CA PRO A 258 22.50 20.54 -5.76
C PRO A 258 22.85 22.03 -5.67
N THR A 259 24.04 22.32 -5.14
CA THR A 259 24.58 23.67 -5.11
C THR A 259 24.99 24.15 -6.51
N THR A 260 25.02 25.47 -6.73
CA THR A 260 25.54 26.08 -7.97
C THR A 260 26.96 25.62 -8.33
N ARG A 261 27.77 25.30 -7.32
CA ARG A 261 29.11 24.72 -7.47
C ARG A 261 29.07 23.30 -8.06
N GLU A 262 28.17 22.44 -7.58
CA GLU A 262 28.01 21.06 -8.07
C GLU A 262 27.41 21.05 -9.48
N LEU A 263 26.38 21.87 -9.71
CA LEU A 263 25.81 22.10 -11.05
C LEU A 263 26.90 22.56 -12.04
N SER A 264 27.69 23.57 -11.66
CA SER A 264 28.77 24.10 -12.51
C SER A 264 29.86 23.06 -12.77
N ALA A 265 30.24 22.27 -11.77
CA ALA A 265 31.23 21.18 -11.90
C ALA A 265 30.68 19.97 -12.70
N PHE A 266 29.37 19.76 -12.68
CA PHE A 266 28.71 18.74 -13.49
C PHE A 266 28.69 19.15 -14.96
N ASN A 267 28.11 20.32 -15.28
CA ASN A 267 27.89 20.78 -16.65
C ASN A 267 29.09 21.48 -17.30
N ARG A 268 30.11 21.86 -16.52
CA ARG A 268 31.28 22.65 -16.97
C ARG A 268 30.91 24.03 -17.54
N ALA A 269 29.85 24.63 -17.00
CA ALA A 269 29.37 25.96 -17.35
C ALA A 269 28.81 26.65 -16.09
N PRO A 270 28.88 27.98 -15.95
CA PRO A 270 28.31 28.68 -14.81
C PRO A 270 26.83 28.32 -14.60
N ALA A 271 26.50 27.85 -13.40
CA ALA A 271 25.14 27.49 -13.02
C ALA A 271 24.36 28.69 -12.46
N THR A 272 23.05 28.66 -12.67
CA THR A 272 22.10 29.53 -11.96
C THR A 272 21.68 28.82 -10.67
N GLU A 273 21.33 29.57 -9.62
CA GLU A 273 20.77 28.97 -8.40
C GLU A 273 19.33 28.48 -8.67
N PRO A 274 18.99 27.20 -8.41
CA PRO A 274 17.64 26.69 -8.59
C PRO A 274 16.63 27.38 -7.66
N ILE A 275 15.42 27.63 -8.18
CA ILE A 275 14.29 28.11 -7.37
C ILE A 275 13.51 26.92 -6.84
N ARG A 276 13.21 26.93 -5.53
CA ARG A 276 12.29 25.99 -4.90
C ARG A 276 11.25 26.78 -4.10
N ALA A 277 10.01 26.72 -4.57
CA ALA A 277 8.84 27.38 -3.99
C ALA A 277 7.97 26.35 -3.25
N TYR A 278 7.58 26.63 -2.01
CA TYR A 278 6.81 25.68 -1.21
C TYR A 278 5.83 26.37 -0.25
N ALA A 279 4.62 25.80 -0.10
CA ALA A 279 3.67 26.16 0.95
C ALA A 279 3.37 24.95 1.84
N GLY A 280 3.70 25.04 3.14
CA GLY A 280 3.33 24.01 4.11
C GLY A 280 1.87 24.12 4.56
N LEU A 281 1.40 23.14 5.31
CA LEU A 281 -0.01 23.04 5.70
C LEU A 281 -0.46 24.22 6.58
N GLU A 282 0.47 24.76 7.37
CA GLU A 282 0.25 25.92 8.25
C GLU A 282 0.54 27.25 7.55
N SER A 283 1.05 27.26 6.31
CA SER A 283 1.36 28.51 5.59
C SER A 283 0.11 29.25 5.10
N ALA A 284 -1.03 28.57 4.92
CA ALA A 284 -2.28 29.20 4.50
C ALA A 284 -3.52 28.41 4.95
N ASN A 285 -4.65 29.10 5.07
CA ASN A 285 -5.92 28.50 5.48
C ASN A 285 -6.58 27.66 4.36
N GLY A 286 -6.12 26.42 4.22
CA GLY A 286 -6.70 25.39 3.35
C GLY A 286 -6.05 25.27 1.97
N ILE A 287 -6.29 24.12 1.32
CA ILE A 287 -5.58 23.67 0.10
C ILE A 287 -5.53 24.73 -1.00
N LYS A 288 -6.66 25.36 -1.33
CA LYS A 288 -6.72 26.40 -2.38
C LYS A 288 -5.87 27.63 -2.04
N ALA A 289 -5.82 28.03 -0.77
CA ALA A 289 -5.03 29.18 -0.33
C ALA A 289 -3.53 28.85 -0.33
N ALA A 290 -3.15 27.63 0.06
CA ALA A 290 -1.77 27.15 0.01
C ALA A 290 -1.26 27.00 -1.44
N ALA A 291 -2.09 26.52 -2.36
CA ALA A 291 -1.77 26.47 -3.80
C ALA A 291 -1.49 27.87 -4.38
N GLU A 292 -2.34 28.85 -4.07
CA GLU A 292 -2.18 30.23 -4.54
C GLU A 292 -0.97 30.93 -3.88
N LEU A 293 -0.67 30.61 -2.62
CA LEU A 293 0.53 31.06 -1.93
C LEU A 293 1.81 30.50 -2.58
N ALA A 294 1.86 29.18 -2.83
CA ALA A 294 3.00 28.54 -3.49
C ALA A 294 3.24 29.09 -4.91
N ALA A 295 2.16 29.32 -5.67
CA ALA A 295 2.23 29.94 -7.00
C ALA A 295 2.68 31.42 -6.94
N SER A 296 2.31 32.15 -5.88
CA SER A 296 2.78 33.52 -5.63
C SER A 296 4.24 33.57 -5.20
N GLU A 297 4.72 32.61 -4.41
CA GLU A 297 6.14 32.48 -4.07
C GLU A 297 6.98 32.16 -5.31
N LEU A 298 6.56 31.21 -6.13
CA LEU A 298 7.21 30.90 -7.41
C LEU A 298 7.36 32.16 -8.29
N GLU A 299 6.34 32.99 -8.36
CA GLU A 299 6.35 34.24 -9.12
C GLU A 299 7.29 35.28 -8.48
N ARG A 300 7.23 35.47 -7.15
CA ARG A 300 8.11 36.37 -6.38
C ARG A 300 9.59 35.99 -6.52
N GLU A 301 9.91 34.70 -6.53
CA GLU A 301 11.26 34.16 -6.67
C GLU A 301 11.80 34.31 -8.11
N GLY A 302 10.96 34.75 -9.07
CA GLY A 302 11.32 34.89 -10.47
C GLY A 302 11.23 33.59 -11.27
N GLY A 303 10.50 32.59 -10.76
CA GLY A 303 10.40 31.25 -11.34
C GLY A 303 9.83 31.23 -12.76
N LEU A 304 8.91 32.15 -13.07
CA LEU A 304 8.35 32.33 -14.41
C LEU A 304 9.41 32.72 -15.47
N HIS A 305 10.58 33.21 -15.06
CA HIS A 305 11.68 33.58 -15.96
C HIS A 305 12.73 32.47 -16.18
N ARG A 306 12.53 31.28 -15.59
CA ARG A 306 13.42 30.13 -15.77
C ARG A 306 13.09 29.36 -17.04
N LYS A 307 14.01 28.52 -17.52
CA LYS A 307 13.74 27.66 -18.71
C LYS A 307 12.68 26.58 -18.45
N VAL A 308 12.57 26.10 -17.20
CA VAL A 308 11.60 25.09 -16.79
C VAL A 308 10.92 25.51 -15.49
N VAL A 309 9.59 25.48 -15.49
CA VAL A 309 8.76 25.49 -14.28
C VAL A 309 8.21 24.07 -14.10
N ALA A 310 8.46 23.47 -12.95
CA ALA A 310 8.01 22.13 -12.61
C ALA A 310 7.02 22.16 -11.45
N VAL A 311 5.80 21.67 -11.67
CA VAL A 311 4.78 21.51 -10.62
C VAL A 311 4.94 20.11 -10.03
N ALA A 312 5.52 20.05 -8.83
CA ALA A 312 5.70 18.81 -8.09
C ALA A 312 4.46 18.58 -7.21
N THR A 313 3.83 17.41 -7.31
CA THR A 313 2.74 17.03 -6.40
C THR A 313 3.28 16.08 -5.33
N THR A 314 3.08 16.45 -4.07
CA THR A 314 3.62 15.75 -2.89
C THR A 314 2.86 14.47 -2.57
N THR A 315 3.51 13.60 -1.78
CA THR A 315 2.81 12.60 -0.98
C THR A 315 2.21 13.24 0.28
N GLY A 316 1.44 12.49 1.08
CA GLY A 316 0.63 13.01 2.19
C GLY A 316 1.35 13.98 3.14
N THR A 317 2.57 13.63 3.56
CA THR A 317 3.39 14.45 4.49
C THR A 317 3.96 15.72 3.87
N GLY A 318 3.80 15.96 2.58
CA GLY A 318 4.54 17.01 1.86
C GLY A 318 5.89 16.57 1.29
N TRP A 319 6.24 15.27 1.36
CA TRP A 319 7.48 14.75 0.77
C TRP A 319 7.42 14.72 -0.76
N ILE A 320 8.57 15.00 -1.38
CA ILE A 320 8.86 14.98 -2.82
C ILE A 320 10.11 14.13 -3.02
N ASN A 321 10.13 13.24 -4.00
CA ASN A 321 11.34 12.50 -4.35
C ASN A 321 12.41 13.49 -4.87
N GLU A 322 13.50 13.67 -4.11
CA GLU A 322 14.57 14.61 -4.47
C GLU A 322 15.21 14.25 -5.81
N ALA A 323 15.24 12.97 -6.20
CA ALA A 323 15.77 12.54 -7.49
C ALA A 323 15.03 13.19 -8.67
N GLU A 324 13.70 13.34 -8.55
CA GLU A 324 12.84 13.93 -9.59
C GLU A 324 13.08 15.43 -9.74
N ALA A 325 13.35 16.12 -8.63
CA ALA A 325 13.70 17.53 -8.61
C ALA A 325 15.15 17.78 -9.09
N ASP A 326 16.12 17.11 -8.45
CA ASP A 326 17.55 17.27 -8.72
C ASP A 326 17.91 16.94 -10.17
N ALA A 327 17.27 15.94 -10.77
CA ALA A 327 17.51 15.59 -12.16
C ALA A 327 17.18 16.74 -13.12
N LEU A 328 16.10 17.49 -12.88
CA LEU A 328 15.77 18.70 -13.66
C LEU A 328 16.83 19.79 -13.44
N GLU A 329 17.23 20.03 -12.19
CA GLU A 329 18.21 21.05 -11.82
C GLU A 329 19.58 20.77 -12.47
N TYR A 330 20.07 19.51 -12.44
CA TYR A 330 21.27 19.11 -13.16
C TYR A 330 21.13 19.22 -14.69
N MET A 331 19.97 18.88 -15.27
CA MET A 331 19.73 18.93 -16.71
C MET A 331 19.72 20.35 -17.29
N TYR A 332 19.22 21.33 -16.53
CA TYR A 332 19.11 22.73 -16.95
C TYR A 332 20.14 23.65 -16.26
N ASN A 333 21.12 23.07 -15.56
CA ASN A 333 22.19 23.78 -14.84
C ASN A 333 21.65 24.81 -13.83
N GLY A 334 20.58 24.44 -13.13
CA GLY A 334 19.83 25.26 -12.17
C GLY A 334 18.95 26.35 -12.78
N ASP A 335 18.79 26.38 -14.11
CA ASP A 335 17.81 27.24 -14.79
C ASP A 335 16.39 26.63 -14.73
N THR A 336 15.94 26.39 -13.50
CA THR A 336 14.71 25.72 -13.13
C THR A 336 14.03 26.44 -11.98
N ALA A 337 12.71 26.27 -11.89
CA ALA A 337 11.93 26.60 -10.72
C ALA A 337 10.94 25.47 -10.43
N ILE A 338 10.99 24.93 -9.21
CA ILE A 338 10.13 23.82 -8.78
C ILE A 338 9.16 24.37 -7.73
N VAL A 339 7.87 24.10 -7.88
CA VAL A 339 6.82 24.57 -6.98
C VAL A 339 6.02 23.40 -6.43
N SER A 340 5.73 23.45 -5.13
CA SER A 340 4.94 22.42 -4.46
C SER A 340 4.19 22.92 -3.22
N MET A 341 3.43 22.03 -2.59
CA MET A 341 2.70 22.32 -1.35
C MET A 341 2.41 21.05 -0.54
N GLN A 342 2.20 21.21 0.77
CA GLN A 342 1.71 20.18 1.69
C GLN A 342 0.17 20.20 1.74
N TYR A 343 -0.46 19.04 1.92
CA TYR A 343 -1.92 18.93 2.11
C TYR A 343 -2.36 18.01 3.26
N SER A 344 -1.45 17.27 3.88
CA SER A 344 -1.74 16.42 5.05
C SER A 344 -0.51 16.30 5.97
N PHE A 345 -0.70 15.64 7.11
CA PHE A 345 0.38 15.21 8.02
C PHE A 345 0.66 13.70 7.91
N LEU A 346 -0.15 12.95 7.16
CA LEU A 346 -0.12 11.48 7.19
C LEU A 346 0.96 10.88 6.27
N PRO A 347 1.70 9.85 6.72
CA PRO A 347 2.62 9.07 5.88
C PRO A 347 1.97 8.55 4.60
N SER A 348 2.75 8.47 3.52
CA SER A 348 2.32 8.08 2.16
C SER A 348 1.41 6.85 2.12
N TRP A 349 1.80 5.75 2.76
CA TRP A 349 1.02 4.50 2.81
C TRP A 349 -0.31 4.60 3.57
N ILE A 350 -0.41 5.50 4.56
CA ILE A 350 -1.68 5.79 5.26
C ILE A 350 -2.54 6.67 4.37
N SER A 351 -1.98 7.76 3.81
CA SER A 351 -2.70 8.70 2.95
C SER A 351 -3.28 8.03 1.70
N PHE A 352 -2.57 7.05 1.13
CA PHE A 352 -3.05 6.20 0.04
C PHE A 352 -4.41 5.54 0.34
N LEU A 353 -4.68 5.16 1.60
CA LEU A 353 -5.94 4.54 2.00
C LEU A 353 -7.07 5.56 2.25
N VAL A 354 -6.75 6.77 2.75
CA VAL A 354 -7.75 7.66 3.37
C VAL A 354 -7.83 9.10 2.82
N ASP A 355 -6.78 9.61 2.15
CA ASP A 355 -6.60 11.05 1.87
C ASP A 355 -6.69 11.42 0.37
N LYS A 356 -7.20 10.50 -0.45
CA LYS A 356 -7.27 10.61 -1.92
C LYS A 356 -7.88 11.94 -2.38
N GLU A 357 -8.99 12.36 -1.80
CA GLU A 357 -9.66 13.60 -2.22
C GLU A 357 -8.82 14.86 -1.92
N ASN A 358 -8.03 14.86 -0.84
CA ASN A 358 -7.13 15.97 -0.52
C ASN A 358 -5.95 16.02 -1.51
N ALA A 359 -5.35 14.88 -1.83
CA ALA A 359 -4.30 14.78 -2.86
C ALA A 359 -4.79 15.27 -4.24
N ARG A 360 -6.00 14.86 -4.63
CA ARG A 360 -6.67 15.28 -5.87
C ARG A 360 -6.88 16.79 -5.93
N GLN A 361 -7.37 17.39 -4.84
CA GLN A 361 -7.56 18.84 -4.76
C GLN A 361 -6.24 19.61 -4.73
N ALA A 362 -5.21 19.11 -4.05
CA ALA A 362 -3.91 19.76 -3.97
C ALA A 362 -3.22 19.86 -5.33
N GLY A 363 -3.06 18.74 -6.04
CA GLY A 363 -2.46 18.73 -7.37
C GLY A 363 -3.26 19.55 -8.38
N GLN A 364 -4.61 19.45 -8.36
CA GLN A 364 -5.48 20.27 -9.20
C GLN A 364 -5.31 21.77 -8.93
N MET A 365 -5.43 22.22 -7.68
CA MET A 365 -5.36 23.66 -7.35
C MET A 365 -3.98 24.25 -7.61
N LEU A 366 -2.90 23.52 -7.28
CA LEU A 366 -1.53 23.96 -7.50
C LEU A 366 -1.24 24.12 -9.01
N PHE A 367 -1.58 23.12 -9.82
CA PHE A 367 -1.34 23.20 -11.26
C PHE A 367 -2.13 24.32 -11.91
N GLU A 368 -3.41 24.53 -11.53
CA GLU A 368 -4.20 25.63 -12.10
C GLU A 368 -3.64 27.01 -11.70
N ALA A 369 -3.22 27.21 -10.44
CA ALA A 369 -2.64 28.46 -9.96
C ALA A 369 -1.32 28.85 -10.69
N VAL A 370 -0.50 27.85 -11.02
CA VAL A 370 0.75 28.03 -11.77
C VAL A 370 0.49 28.16 -13.27
N SER A 371 -0.37 27.32 -13.85
CA SER A 371 -0.73 27.35 -15.27
C SER A 371 -1.41 28.67 -15.65
N ALA A 372 -2.22 29.26 -14.77
CA ALA A 372 -2.79 30.59 -14.95
C ALA A 372 -1.71 31.67 -15.13
N ARG A 373 -0.68 31.68 -14.28
CA ARG A 373 0.46 32.62 -14.35
C ARG A 373 1.32 32.42 -15.58
N VAL A 374 1.64 31.17 -15.95
CA VAL A 374 2.37 30.88 -17.19
C VAL A 374 1.58 31.33 -18.43
N ARG A 375 0.24 31.22 -18.42
CA ARG A 375 -0.61 31.61 -19.55
C ARG A 375 -0.71 33.12 -19.79
N THR A 376 -0.54 33.97 -18.77
CA THR A 376 -0.52 35.44 -18.97
C THR A 376 0.73 35.92 -19.70
N MET A 377 1.82 35.14 -19.67
CA MET A 377 3.03 35.44 -20.42
C MET A 377 2.82 35.28 -21.94
N PRO A 378 3.44 36.13 -22.78
CA PRO A 378 3.50 35.94 -24.23
C PRO A 378 4.15 34.60 -24.60
N GLU A 379 3.63 33.95 -25.64
CA GLU A 379 3.90 32.53 -25.91
C GLU A 379 5.39 32.20 -26.08
N GLY A 380 6.14 33.05 -26.81
CA GLY A 380 7.58 32.89 -27.01
C GLY A 380 8.47 33.18 -25.79
N MET A 381 7.89 33.58 -24.66
CA MET A 381 8.58 33.83 -23.39
C MET A 381 8.12 32.89 -22.26
N ARG A 382 7.22 31.94 -22.53
CA ARG A 382 6.75 30.99 -21.51
C ARG A 382 7.88 30.01 -21.14
N PRO A 383 8.06 29.68 -19.85
CA PRO A 383 8.89 28.56 -19.43
C PRO A 383 8.27 27.25 -19.96
N LYS A 384 9.10 26.19 -20.11
CA LYS A 384 8.53 24.84 -20.24
C LYS A 384 7.80 24.49 -18.95
N LEU A 385 6.54 24.10 -19.03
CA LEU A 385 5.73 23.72 -17.86
C LEU A 385 5.63 22.20 -17.76
N VAL A 386 6.30 21.59 -16.79
CA VAL A 386 6.21 20.14 -16.55
C VAL A 386 5.49 19.83 -15.24
N VAL A 387 4.96 18.61 -15.13
CA VAL A 387 4.37 18.08 -13.89
C VAL A 387 5.06 16.80 -13.48
N PHE A 388 5.19 16.57 -12.17
CA PHE A 388 5.65 15.28 -11.67
C PHE A 388 5.14 14.93 -10.28
N GLY A 389 5.30 13.67 -9.91
CA GLY A 389 5.09 13.18 -8.57
C GLY A 389 5.18 11.65 -8.49
N GLU A 390 5.58 11.16 -7.33
CA GLU A 390 5.68 9.73 -7.02
C GLU A 390 4.50 9.27 -6.15
N SER A 391 4.09 8.01 -6.27
CA SER A 391 3.09 7.39 -5.37
C SER A 391 1.75 8.15 -5.42
N LEU A 392 1.17 8.49 -4.27
CA LEU A 392 0.01 9.38 -4.15
C LEU A 392 0.22 10.77 -4.78
N GLY A 393 1.47 11.22 -4.90
CA GLY A 393 1.84 12.43 -5.65
C GLY A 393 1.55 12.29 -7.15
N SER A 394 1.79 11.12 -7.75
CA SER A 394 1.43 10.86 -9.15
C SER A 394 -0.09 10.97 -9.38
N PHE A 395 -0.89 10.43 -8.45
CA PHE A 395 -2.35 10.51 -8.47
C PHE A 395 -2.84 11.96 -8.41
N GLY A 396 -2.27 12.77 -7.52
CA GLY A 396 -2.58 14.20 -7.45
C GLY A 396 -2.11 14.96 -8.70
N GLY A 397 -0.97 14.56 -9.29
CA GLY A 397 -0.41 15.13 -10.51
C GLY A 397 -1.23 14.84 -11.77
N GLU A 398 -1.96 13.73 -11.84
CA GLU A 398 -2.94 13.44 -12.91
C GLU A 398 -4.24 14.26 -12.79
N ALA A 399 -4.62 14.65 -11.56
CA ALA A 399 -5.91 15.27 -11.25
C ALA A 399 -6.29 16.55 -12.06
N PRO A 400 -5.37 17.44 -12.48
CA PRO A 400 -5.72 18.60 -13.31
C PRO A 400 -6.10 18.26 -14.76
N PHE A 401 -5.85 17.02 -15.20
CA PHE A 401 -5.87 16.65 -16.61
C PHE A 401 -7.00 15.70 -16.99
N LEU A 402 -7.31 14.70 -16.16
CA LEU A 402 -8.34 13.67 -16.41
C LEU A 402 -8.13 12.78 -17.66
N SER A 403 -7.20 13.12 -18.56
CA SER A 403 -6.84 12.33 -19.75
C SER A 403 -5.45 12.69 -20.27
N VAL A 404 -4.82 11.75 -21.00
CA VAL A 404 -3.50 11.92 -21.63
C VAL A 404 -3.45 13.14 -22.55
N ASN A 405 -4.52 13.36 -23.33
CA ASN A 405 -4.64 14.47 -24.27
C ASN A 405 -4.58 15.84 -23.57
N ASN A 406 -5.09 15.94 -22.34
CA ASN A 406 -5.04 17.18 -21.57
C ASN A 406 -3.65 17.47 -20.99
N ILE A 407 -2.83 16.46 -20.68
CA ILE A 407 -1.41 16.68 -20.37
C ILE A 407 -0.68 17.21 -21.61
N VAL A 408 -0.88 16.54 -22.76
CA VAL A 408 -0.33 16.92 -24.08
C VAL A 408 -0.72 18.34 -24.50
N ALA A 409 -1.91 18.82 -24.13
CA ALA A 409 -2.40 20.16 -24.48
C ALA A 409 -2.02 21.26 -23.46
N ARG A 410 -1.48 20.92 -22.29
CA ARG A 410 -1.30 21.87 -21.17
C ARG A 410 0.09 21.88 -20.53
N THR A 411 0.99 20.99 -20.94
CA THR A 411 2.34 20.81 -20.39
C THR A 411 3.36 20.58 -21.50
N ASP A 412 4.64 20.72 -21.19
CA ASP A 412 5.77 20.32 -22.05
C ASP A 412 6.28 18.89 -21.75
N GLY A 413 5.73 18.26 -20.71
CA GLY A 413 5.99 16.87 -20.35
C GLY A 413 5.56 16.51 -18.93
N ALA A 414 5.50 15.20 -18.64
CA ALA A 414 5.13 14.68 -17.33
C ALA A 414 5.94 13.44 -16.94
N LEU A 415 6.28 13.31 -15.66
CA LEU A 415 6.90 12.13 -15.05
C LEU A 415 6.06 11.66 -13.86
N PHE A 416 5.64 10.41 -13.87
CA PHE A 416 4.87 9.80 -12.79
C PHE A 416 5.53 8.49 -12.35
N SER A 417 5.96 8.43 -11.09
CA SER A 417 6.70 7.29 -10.54
C SER A 417 5.82 6.50 -9.55
N GLY A 418 5.85 5.17 -9.63
CA GLY A 418 5.03 4.30 -8.77
C GLY A 418 3.53 4.65 -8.78
N PRO A 419 2.87 4.73 -9.96
CA PRO A 419 1.45 5.06 -10.05
C PRO A 419 0.60 4.07 -9.25
N THR A 420 -0.47 4.56 -8.64
CA THR A 420 -1.32 3.79 -7.73
C THR A 420 -2.56 3.24 -8.44
N PHE A 421 -3.21 2.22 -7.87
CA PHE A 421 -4.53 1.75 -8.36
C PHE A 421 -5.65 2.81 -8.37
N ASN A 422 -5.41 4.03 -7.85
CA ASN A 422 -6.37 5.15 -7.91
C ASN A 422 -6.12 6.08 -9.12
N ASN A 423 -4.96 5.98 -9.76
CA ASN A 423 -4.58 6.79 -10.92
C ASN A 423 -5.48 6.44 -12.11
N SER A 424 -6.52 7.25 -12.34
CA SER A 424 -7.53 6.96 -13.36
C SER A 424 -6.94 7.00 -14.77
N MET A 425 -5.96 7.87 -15.05
CA MET A 425 -5.37 7.93 -16.39
C MET A 425 -4.38 6.78 -16.62
N TRP A 426 -3.61 6.41 -15.59
CA TRP A 426 -2.77 5.22 -15.61
C TRP A 426 -3.59 3.94 -15.84
N LEU A 427 -4.71 3.77 -15.11
CA LEU A 427 -5.64 2.66 -15.30
C LEU A 427 -6.25 2.66 -16.70
N GLU A 428 -6.69 3.82 -17.21
CA GLU A 428 -7.25 3.94 -18.56
C GLU A 428 -6.21 3.53 -19.63
N ALA A 429 -4.97 4.00 -19.51
CA ALA A 429 -3.90 3.64 -20.44
C ALA A 429 -3.47 2.16 -20.34
N THR A 430 -3.56 1.57 -19.14
CA THR A 430 -3.20 0.16 -18.89
C THR A 430 -4.31 -0.81 -19.32
N HIS A 431 -5.58 -0.44 -19.14
CA HIS A 431 -6.72 -1.23 -19.61
C HIS A 431 -6.91 -1.14 -21.13
N ASN A 432 -6.67 0.03 -21.73
CA ASN A 432 -6.74 0.23 -23.18
C ASN A 432 -5.36 0.07 -23.86
N ARG A 433 -4.49 -0.78 -23.30
CA ARG A 433 -3.16 -1.07 -23.84
C ARG A 433 -3.24 -1.80 -25.18
N ASP A 434 -2.27 -1.57 -26.04
CA ASP A 434 -2.15 -2.19 -27.36
C ASP A 434 -1.97 -3.72 -27.22
N ASP A 435 -2.58 -4.48 -28.13
CA ASP A 435 -2.59 -5.94 -28.14
C ASP A 435 -1.17 -6.55 -28.03
N GLY A 436 -1.01 -7.48 -27.09
CA GLY A 436 0.26 -8.17 -26.83
C GLY A 436 1.24 -7.42 -25.92
N SER A 437 0.92 -6.20 -25.47
CA SER A 437 1.66 -5.55 -24.39
C SER A 437 1.14 -6.00 -22.99
N PRO A 438 2.03 -6.27 -22.02
CA PRO A 438 1.63 -6.77 -20.70
C PRO A 438 1.19 -5.63 -19.76
N GLU A 439 0.35 -5.93 -18.77
CA GLU A 439 -0.12 -5.00 -17.72
C GLU A 439 1.06 -4.40 -16.93
N VAL A 440 2.13 -5.18 -16.70
CA VAL A 440 3.34 -4.70 -16.01
C VAL A 440 4.17 -3.71 -16.83
N LEU A 441 3.98 -3.66 -18.15
CA LEU A 441 4.73 -2.77 -19.05
C LEU A 441 3.91 -2.47 -20.32
N PRO A 442 2.79 -1.74 -20.20
CA PRO A 442 1.85 -1.56 -21.30
C PRO A 442 2.42 -0.65 -22.38
N ILE A 443 1.90 -0.80 -23.59
CA ILE A 443 2.05 0.17 -24.68
C ILE A 443 0.65 0.77 -24.89
N TYR A 444 0.54 2.08 -24.98
CA TYR A 444 -0.74 2.77 -25.16
C TYR A 444 -0.66 3.72 -26.35
N ASP A 445 -1.60 3.61 -27.29
CA ASP A 445 -1.64 4.37 -28.55
C ASP A 445 -0.26 4.34 -29.25
N ASN A 446 0.26 3.15 -29.52
CA ASN A 446 1.57 2.93 -30.17
C ASN A 446 2.74 3.65 -29.46
N GLY A 447 2.62 3.93 -28.15
CA GLY A 447 3.59 4.69 -27.37
C GLY A 447 3.81 6.12 -27.89
N ARG A 448 2.79 6.70 -28.55
CA ARG A 448 2.87 7.96 -29.29
C ARG A 448 3.24 9.16 -28.41
N ASN A 449 2.65 9.27 -27.22
CA ASN A 449 2.93 10.33 -26.25
C ASN A 449 3.31 9.78 -24.87
N VAL A 450 2.74 8.64 -24.46
CA VAL A 450 2.97 7.97 -23.17
C VAL A 450 3.91 6.79 -23.36
N ARG A 451 4.90 6.62 -22.47
CA ARG A 451 5.69 5.38 -22.36
C ARG A 451 5.79 4.90 -20.93
N PHE A 452 5.76 3.59 -20.78
CA PHE A 452 5.90 2.89 -19.51
C PHE A 452 7.28 2.25 -19.45
N ALA A 453 8.00 2.48 -18.37
CA ALA A 453 9.36 1.99 -18.17
C ALA A 453 9.57 1.42 -16.76
N SER A 454 10.11 0.22 -16.72
CA SER A 454 10.65 -0.45 -15.53
C SER A 454 12.18 -0.39 -15.48
N ARG A 455 12.79 -0.04 -16.63
CA ARG A 455 14.22 0.15 -16.86
C ARG A 455 14.47 1.18 -17.98
N PRO A 456 15.70 1.74 -18.12
CA PRO A 456 16.00 2.71 -19.17
C PRO A 456 15.77 2.19 -20.60
N GLU A 457 16.02 0.90 -20.86
CA GLU A 457 15.77 0.29 -22.18
C GLU A 457 14.30 0.35 -22.60
N ASP A 458 13.36 0.31 -21.66
CA ASP A 458 11.91 0.31 -21.94
C ASP A 458 11.43 1.63 -22.56
N LEU A 459 12.13 2.74 -22.31
CA LEU A 459 11.83 4.05 -22.92
C LEU A 459 12.00 4.04 -24.45
N SER A 460 12.76 3.09 -24.99
CA SER A 460 12.93 2.89 -26.43
C SER A 460 11.79 2.09 -27.08
N ARG A 461 10.85 1.55 -26.28
CA ARG A 461 9.75 0.70 -26.71
C ARG A 461 8.42 1.48 -26.71
N PRO A 462 7.58 1.38 -27.75
CA PRO A 462 7.87 0.76 -29.05
C PRO A 462 8.87 1.58 -29.88
N ALA A 463 9.37 0.98 -30.96
CA ALA A 463 10.34 1.61 -31.85
C ALA A 463 9.76 2.81 -32.65
N ASP A 464 8.44 2.97 -32.64
CA ASP A 464 7.71 4.05 -33.30
C ASP A 464 8.10 5.46 -32.80
N PRO A 465 7.90 6.51 -33.62
CA PRO A 465 8.28 7.87 -33.25
C PRO A 465 7.52 8.40 -32.03
N TRP A 466 8.25 8.77 -30.99
CA TRP A 466 7.68 9.38 -29.79
C TRP A 466 7.44 10.88 -30.00
N ALA A 467 6.16 11.26 -30.17
CA ALA A 467 5.70 12.63 -30.32
C ALA A 467 5.97 13.46 -29.05
N ARG A 468 5.73 14.78 -29.15
CA ARG A 468 5.85 15.73 -28.03
C ARG A 468 4.49 16.40 -27.79
N PRO A 469 4.14 16.79 -26.55
CA PRO A 469 4.85 16.54 -25.28
C PRO A 469 4.96 15.05 -24.91
N ARG A 470 5.84 14.72 -23.97
CA ARG A 470 6.18 13.34 -23.58
C ARG A 470 5.79 13.05 -22.14
N ILE A 471 5.24 11.87 -21.91
CA ILE A 471 4.75 11.40 -20.62
C ILE A 471 5.44 10.08 -20.32
N VAL A 472 6.04 9.94 -19.13
CA VAL A 472 6.62 8.68 -18.66
C VAL A 472 5.94 8.23 -17.37
N TYR A 473 5.52 6.97 -17.36
CA TYR A 473 5.24 6.24 -16.12
C TYR A 473 6.43 5.34 -15.79
N LEU A 474 7.05 5.57 -14.63
CA LEU A 474 8.02 4.66 -14.04
C LEU A 474 7.28 3.67 -13.13
N GLN A 475 7.39 2.37 -13.42
CA GLN A 475 6.73 1.31 -12.64
C GLN A 475 7.56 0.02 -12.64
N HIS A 476 7.69 -0.60 -11.47
CA HIS A 476 8.33 -1.91 -11.32
C HIS A 476 7.28 -3.02 -11.19
N ALA A 477 7.53 -4.22 -11.72
CA ALA A 477 6.58 -5.32 -11.55
C ALA A 477 6.56 -5.84 -10.11
N SER A 478 7.61 -5.57 -9.32
CA SER A 478 7.66 -5.84 -7.88
C SER A 478 7.04 -4.76 -7.01
N ASP A 479 6.54 -3.64 -7.55
CA ASP A 479 5.98 -2.54 -6.74
C ASP A 479 4.59 -2.89 -6.15
N PRO A 480 4.48 -3.18 -4.84
CA PRO A 480 3.20 -3.52 -4.23
C PRO A 480 2.22 -2.34 -4.19
N ILE A 481 2.67 -1.08 -4.28
CA ILE A 481 1.81 0.11 -4.26
C ILE A 481 1.01 0.23 -5.56
N ALA A 482 1.63 -0.11 -6.70
CA ALA A 482 0.97 -0.15 -8.00
C ALA A 482 -0.02 -1.32 -8.11
N TRP A 483 0.40 -2.51 -7.67
CA TRP A 483 -0.36 -3.74 -7.90
C TRP A 483 -1.41 -4.08 -6.83
N TRP A 484 -1.46 -3.35 -5.69
CA TRP A 484 -2.47 -3.57 -4.66
C TRP A 484 -3.84 -3.06 -5.07
N ASN A 485 -4.82 -3.96 -5.10
CA ASN A 485 -6.24 -3.66 -5.30
C ASN A 485 -7.07 -4.64 -4.43
N PRO A 486 -8.14 -4.21 -3.74
CA PRO A 486 -9.12 -5.11 -3.11
C PRO A 486 -9.63 -6.26 -3.98
N ASP A 487 -9.67 -6.11 -5.30
CA ASP A 487 -10.07 -7.16 -6.24
C ASP A 487 -9.16 -8.40 -6.15
N LEU A 488 -7.90 -8.27 -5.72
CA LEU A 488 -6.96 -9.38 -5.50
C LEU A 488 -7.52 -10.47 -4.56
N ILE A 489 -8.52 -10.16 -3.74
CA ILE A 489 -9.16 -11.13 -2.84
C ILE A 489 -9.85 -12.25 -3.65
N LEU A 490 -10.52 -11.92 -4.75
CA LEU A 490 -11.38 -12.86 -5.52
C LEU A 490 -11.10 -12.90 -7.03
N SER A 491 -10.32 -11.95 -7.56
CA SER A 491 -9.98 -11.83 -8.97
C SER A 491 -8.47 -11.95 -9.18
N LYS A 492 -8.05 -12.84 -10.10
CA LYS A 492 -6.69 -12.84 -10.65
C LYS A 492 -6.52 -11.58 -11.52
N PRO A 493 -5.47 -10.76 -11.34
CA PRO A 493 -5.13 -9.65 -12.24
C PRO A 493 -4.33 -10.13 -13.46
N ASP A 494 -4.19 -9.29 -14.50
CA ASP A 494 -3.49 -9.69 -15.73
C ASP A 494 -1.97 -9.83 -15.51
N TRP A 495 -1.35 -9.01 -14.65
CA TRP A 495 0.05 -9.14 -14.25
C TRP A 495 0.38 -10.47 -13.54
N LEU A 496 -0.65 -11.20 -13.06
CA LEU A 496 -0.54 -12.60 -12.60
C LEU A 496 -0.98 -13.65 -13.63
N ARG A 497 -1.65 -13.28 -14.74
CA ARG A 497 -1.96 -14.17 -15.88
C ARG A 497 -0.84 -14.20 -16.92
N GLU A 498 -0.24 -13.04 -17.19
CA GLU A 498 0.79 -12.77 -18.19
C GLU A 498 2.19 -13.19 -17.68
N PRO A 499 3.28 -13.05 -18.47
CA PRO A 499 4.64 -13.22 -17.98
C PRO A 499 4.97 -12.22 -16.86
N ARG A 500 5.71 -12.68 -15.83
CA ARG A 500 6.18 -11.81 -14.74
C ARG A 500 7.23 -10.82 -15.26
N GLY A 501 7.28 -9.63 -14.68
CA GLY A 501 8.37 -8.67 -14.88
C GLY A 501 9.70 -9.20 -14.33
N TYR A 502 10.80 -8.51 -14.67
CA TYR A 502 12.17 -8.99 -14.44
C TYR A 502 12.55 -9.19 -12.97
N ASP A 503 11.84 -8.51 -12.09
CA ASP A 503 12.02 -8.35 -10.65
C ASP A 503 11.02 -9.18 -9.82
N VAL A 504 10.18 -9.99 -10.47
CA VAL A 504 9.21 -10.88 -9.80
C VAL A 504 9.51 -12.33 -10.12
N LEU A 505 9.50 -13.20 -9.11
CA LEU A 505 9.74 -14.63 -9.31
C LEU A 505 8.67 -15.26 -10.22
N PRO A 506 9.05 -16.03 -11.26
CA PRO A 506 8.10 -16.77 -12.12
C PRO A 506 7.18 -17.75 -11.38
N SER A 507 7.54 -18.14 -10.16
CA SER A 507 6.74 -19.00 -9.28
C SER A 507 5.71 -18.25 -8.41
N MET A 508 5.57 -16.93 -8.57
CA MET A 508 4.49 -16.18 -7.95
C MET A 508 3.17 -16.46 -8.69
N GLU A 509 2.18 -16.92 -7.93
CA GLU A 509 0.85 -17.23 -8.40
C GLU A 509 -0.21 -16.46 -7.62
N TRP A 510 -1.35 -16.24 -8.28
CA TRP A 510 -2.52 -15.71 -7.60
C TRP A 510 -3.24 -16.79 -6.81
N ILE A 511 -3.48 -16.51 -5.54
CA ILE A 511 -4.16 -17.37 -4.58
C ILE A 511 -5.26 -16.53 -3.91
N PRO A 512 -6.55 -16.92 -4.03
CA PRO A 512 -7.67 -16.19 -3.43
C PRO A 512 -7.44 -15.89 -1.95
N PHE A 513 -7.78 -14.67 -1.52
CA PHE A 513 -7.53 -14.07 -0.20
C PHE A 513 -6.05 -13.94 0.21
N VAL A 514 -5.20 -14.93 -0.10
CA VAL A 514 -3.80 -15.00 0.33
C VAL A 514 -2.95 -13.97 -0.40
N THR A 515 -3.08 -13.84 -1.73
CA THR A 515 -2.31 -12.84 -2.50
C THR A 515 -2.63 -11.42 -2.08
N PHE A 516 -3.90 -11.13 -1.74
CA PHE A 516 -4.27 -9.83 -1.17
C PHE A 516 -3.51 -9.55 0.15
N LEU A 517 -3.47 -10.50 1.09
CA LEU A 517 -2.71 -10.33 2.33
C LEU A 517 -1.20 -10.23 2.09
N GLN A 518 -0.66 -11.03 1.17
CA GLN A 518 0.75 -11.02 0.78
C GLN A 518 1.17 -9.65 0.23
N VAL A 519 0.47 -9.14 -0.78
CA VAL A 519 0.76 -7.81 -1.38
C VAL A 519 0.51 -6.69 -0.36
N SER A 520 -0.52 -6.78 0.48
CA SER A 520 -0.77 -5.81 1.57
C SER A 520 0.39 -5.71 2.57
N ALA A 521 1.08 -6.83 2.84
CA ALA A 521 2.24 -6.84 3.72
C ALA A 521 3.52 -6.38 3.01
N ASP A 522 3.63 -6.65 1.70
CA ASP A 522 4.73 -6.16 0.88
C ASP A 522 4.71 -4.62 0.78
N MET A 523 3.52 -3.98 0.73
CA MET A 523 3.38 -2.52 0.78
C MET A 523 4.12 -1.86 1.95
N ALA A 524 4.19 -2.52 3.10
CA ALA A 524 4.81 -1.97 4.31
C ALA A 524 6.34 -1.99 4.29
N VAL A 525 6.95 -2.63 3.28
CA VAL A 525 8.40 -2.73 3.04
C VAL A 525 8.74 -2.32 1.60
N ALA A 526 7.87 -1.53 0.95
CA ALA A 526 7.96 -1.22 -0.48
C ALA A 526 9.22 -0.43 -0.88
N VAL A 527 9.80 0.33 0.07
CA VAL A 527 11.04 1.10 -0.08
C VAL A 527 12.27 0.43 0.55
N ASP A 528 12.10 -0.68 1.29
CA ASP A 528 13.19 -1.43 1.95
C ASP A 528 13.96 -2.35 0.96
N VAL A 529 14.13 -1.89 -0.28
CA VAL A 529 14.75 -2.64 -1.40
C VAL A 529 15.68 -1.75 -2.22
N PRO A 530 16.67 -2.31 -2.95
CA PRO A 530 17.52 -1.52 -3.82
C PRO A 530 16.77 -0.88 -4.99
N ASP A 531 17.27 0.26 -5.46
CA ASP A 531 16.85 0.94 -6.70
C ASP A 531 16.71 -0.02 -7.90
N GLY A 532 15.58 0.08 -8.60
CA GLY A 532 15.16 -0.88 -9.62
C GLY A 532 14.23 -2.00 -9.10
N HIS A 533 13.83 -1.95 -7.83
CA HIS A 533 12.86 -2.86 -7.23
C HIS A 533 11.86 -2.09 -6.36
N GLY A 534 10.71 -2.71 -6.10
CA GLY A 534 9.64 -2.14 -5.28
C GLY A 534 9.28 -0.72 -5.72
N HIS A 535 9.17 0.18 -4.75
CA HIS A 535 8.77 1.56 -4.94
C HIS A 535 9.96 2.53 -5.10
N VAL A 536 11.15 2.05 -5.50
CA VAL A 536 12.41 2.83 -5.49
C VAL A 536 12.90 3.15 -6.91
N TYR A 537 12.53 4.34 -7.41
CA TYR A 537 12.70 4.76 -8.82
C TYR A 537 13.92 5.64 -9.13
N VAL A 538 14.72 5.98 -8.11
CA VAL A 538 15.76 7.04 -8.08
C VAL A 538 16.61 7.16 -9.35
N ARG A 539 17.17 6.08 -9.90
CA ARG A 539 18.05 6.17 -11.07
C ARG A 539 17.28 6.32 -12.38
N ALA A 540 16.14 5.67 -12.52
CA ALA A 540 15.34 5.68 -13.75
C ALA A 540 14.78 7.07 -14.07
N VAL A 541 14.60 7.91 -13.05
CA VAL A 541 14.24 9.34 -13.16
C VAL A 541 15.17 10.12 -14.08
N ALA A 542 16.50 9.90 -14.02
CA ALA A 542 17.45 10.57 -14.89
C ALA A 542 17.24 10.20 -16.38
N ASP A 543 16.94 8.93 -16.64
CA ASP A 543 16.67 8.42 -17.99
C ASP A 543 15.32 8.96 -18.50
N ALA A 544 14.29 8.98 -17.64
CA ALA A 544 12.96 9.49 -17.96
C ALA A 544 12.96 10.99 -18.28
N TRP A 545 13.54 11.85 -17.43
CA TRP A 545 13.59 13.29 -17.71
C TRP A 545 14.42 13.63 -18.96
N ALA A 546 15.52 12.92 -19.20
CA ALA A 546 16.32 13.08 -20.41
C ALA A 546 15.50 12.73 -21.66
N ALA A 547 14.68 11.68 -21.58
CA ALA A 547 13.79 11.25 -22.66
C ALA A 547 12.61 12.22 -22.87
N ILE A 548 12.02 12.77 -21.80
CA ILE A 548 10.90 13.72 -21.85
C ILE A 548 11.36 15.06 -22.44
N LEU A 549 12.33 15.71 -21.79
CA LEU A 549 12.62 17.13 -22.00
C LEU A 549 13.68 17.42 -23.07
N GLN A 550 14.53 16.42 -23.38
CA GLN A 550 15.62 16.45 -24.34
C GLN A 550 16.40 17.80 -24.34
N PRO A 551 17.11 18.14 -23.24
CA PRO A 551 17.80 19.43 -23.13
C PRO A 551 18.88 19.59 -24.21
N PRO A 552 19.06 20.78 -24.81
CA PRO A 552 20.13 21.02 -25.78
C PRO A 552 21.52 20.73 -25.19
N GLY A 553 22.30 19.88 -25.87
CA GLY A 553 23.63 19.47 -25.37
C GLY A 553 23.59 18.51 -24.16
N TRP A 554 22.45 17.86 -23.91
CA TRP A 554 22.38 16.67 -23.05
C TRP A 554 22.77 15.41 -23.83
N THR A 555 23.47 14.48 -23.19
CA THR A 555 23.99 13.26 -23.83
C THR A 555 23.79 12.04 -22.92
N PRO A 556 23.79 10.80 -23.46
CA PRO A 556 23.66 9.58 -22.66
C PRO A 556 24.72 9.46 -21.55
N GLU A 557 25.94 9.97 -21.78
CA GLU A 557 27.02 9.96 -20.79
C GLU A 557 26.73 10.90 -19.62
N LYS A 558 26.04 12.04 -19.87
CA LYS A 558 25.55 12.91 -18.79
C LYS A 558 24.46 12.21 -17.99
N THR A 559 23.50 11.55 -18.63
CA THR A 559 22.50 10.73 -17.94
C THR A 559 23.17 9.68 -17.05
N GLN A 560 24.10 8.89 -17.60
CA GLN A 560 24.78 7.84 -16.85
C GLN A 560 25.60 8.37 -15.67
N ARG A 561 26.21 9.56 -15.79
CA ARG A 561 26.88 10.24 -14.66
C ARG A 561 25.87 10.69 -13.60
N LEU A 562 24.74 11.28 -14.02
CA LEU A 562 23.69 11.78 -13.14
C LEU A 562 23.07 10.65 -12.29
N ARG A 563 22.82 9.48 -12.88
CA ARG A 563 22.30 8.28 -12.19
C ARG A 563 23.11 7.85 -10.95
N SER A 564 24.39 8.25 -10.87
CA SER A 564 25.26 7.95 -9.71
C SER A 564 25.19 8.98 -8.59
N LEU A 565 24.59 10.15 -8.84
CA LEU A 565 24.49 11.28 -7.93
C LEU A 565 23.13 11.37 -7.24
N LEU A 566 22.05 10.95 -7.91
CA LEU A 566 20.68 11.05 -7.40
C LEU A 566 20.44 10.22 -6.13
N ARG A 567 19.56 10.73 -5.26
CA ARG A 567 19.07 10.16 -4.00
C ARG A 567 17.57 10.45 -3.89
N SER A 568 16.81 9.64 -3.16
CA SER A 568 15.39 9.89 -2.91
C SER A 568 15.13 10.99 -1.87
N GLY A 569 16.02 11.12 -0.87
CA GLY A 569 15.82 12.01 0.27
C GLY A 569 14.85 11.45 1.33
N GLU A 570 14.72 10.11 1.41
CA GLU A 570 14.03 9.39 2.50
C GLU A 570 14.98 9.04 3.67
#